data_AF-A0A9X9Q248-F1
#
_entry.id   AF-A0A9X9Q248-F1
#
_cell.length_a   1.000
_cell.length_b   1.000
_cell.length_c   1.000
_cell.angle_alpha   90.00
_cell.angle_beta   90.00
_cell.angle_gamma   90.00
#
_symmetry.space_group_name_H-M   'P 1'
#
loop_
_entity.id
_entity.type
_entity.pdbx_description
1 polymer ?
#
loop_
_entity_poly.entity_id
_entity_poly.type
_entity_poly.pdbx_seq_one_letter_code
_entity_poly.pdbx_strand_id
1 'polypeptide(L)'
;MVKYIYPTIGGFDHERLLYYFSLLESCHCADFGKYTIKPETHIRLLKKFKVVASGLNYKRLTDENMNPLEALEPVLSSQNILSISKLVPKIPAKDGRMLSPSALYTIWLQKLFWTGDPHLIKQVPESSPEWLRAYDVCVKYFDRLHPGDLITVVDAITFSPKAVTKLSVEARKEMTEKAVQTVKHFIEKPRKRNSE
;
A
#
# COMPACT_ATOMS: atom_id res chain seq x y z
N MET A 1 21.48 -11.73 -21.10
CA MET A 1 20.42 -12.39 -20.31
C MET A 1 19.17 -11.52 -20.16
N VAL A 2 19.29 -10.27 -19.73
CA VAL A 2 18.13 -9.37 -19.53
C VAL A 2 17.24 -9.22 -20.77
N LYS A 3 17.80 -8.93 -21.95
CA LYS A 3 17.02 -8.67 -23.18
C LYS A 3 16.20 -9.87 -23.69
N TYR A 4 16.61 -11.10 -23.38
CA TYR A 4 16.04 -12.31 -23.99
C TYR A 4 15.34 -13.23 -22.99
N ILE A 5 15.81 -13.32 -21.74
CA ILE A 5 15.28 -14.24 -20.73
C ILE A 5 14.27 -13.55 -19.82
N TYR A 6 14.55 -12.32 -19.38
CA TYR A 6 13.64 -11.63 -18.44
C TYR A 6 12.23 -11.37 -19.03
N PRO A 7 12.07 -10.99 -20.32
CA PRO A 7 10.76 -10.83 -20.93
C PRO A 7 9.91 -12.11 -20.93
N THR A 8 10.54 -13.29 -21.07
CA THR A 8 9.83 -14.58 -21.15
C THR A 8 9.34 -15.08 -19.79
N ILE A 9 9.82 -14.50 -18.68
CA ILE A 9 9.36 -14.85 -17.34
C ILE A 9 8.09 -14.06 -17.02
N GLY A 10 7.03 -14.77 -16.64
CA GLY A 10 5.77 -14.17 -16.20
C GLY A 10 5.92 -13.42 -14.87
N GLY A 11 5.22 -12.30 -14.72
CA GLY A 11 5.33 -11.46 -13.52
C GLY A 11 4.82 -12.10 -12.23
N PHE A 12 3.98 -13.13 -12.34
CA PHE A 12 3.47 -13.91 -11.22
C PHE A 12 4.34 -15.15 -10.90
N ASP A 13 5.30 -15.49 -11.76
CA ASP A 13 6.20 -16.63 -11.56
C ASP A 13 7.37 -16.23 -10.65
N HIS A 14 7.07 -16.09 -9.36
CA HIS A 14 8.06 -15.66 -8.36
C HIS A 14 9.24 -16.62 -8.25
N GLU A 15 9.05 -17.91 -8.55
CA GLU A 15 10.12 -18.90 -8.49
C GLU A 15 11.13 -18.71 -9.63
N ARG A 16 10.65 -18.58 -10.86
CA ARG A 16 11.54 -18.29 -12.00
C ARG A 16 12.19 -16.91 -11.89
N LEU A 17 11.46 -15.91 -11.39
CA LEU A 17 12.04 -14.59 -11.10
C LEU A 17 13.13 -14.68 -10.03
N LEU A 18 12.90 -15.40 -8.94
CA LEU A 18 13.89 -15.61 -7.88
C LEU A 18 15.12 -16.31 -8.41
N TYR A 19 14.95 -17.36 -9.22
CA TYR A 19 16.06 -18.07 -9.87
C TYR A 19 16.84 -17.13 -10.78
N TYR A 20 16.15 -16.37 -11.63
CA TYR A 20 16.75 -15.39 -12.53
C TYR A 20 17.63 -14.38 -11.79
N PHE A 21 17.11 -13.71 -10.75
CA PHE A 21 17.91 -12.74 -9.99
C PHE A 21 19.03 -13.39 -9.18
N SER A 22 18.86 -14.64 -8.73
CA SER A 22 19.92 -15.39 -8.04
C SER A 22 21.09 -15.72 -8.98
N LEU A 23 20.80 -16.08 -10.23
CA LEU A 23 21.83 -16.26 -11.26
C LEU A 23 22.56 -14.94 -11.53
N LEU A 24 21.83 -13.84 -11.71
CA LEU A 24 22.43 -12.52 -11.93
C LEU A 24 23.38 -12.12 -10.81
N GLU A 25 22.98 -12.34 -9.56
CA GLU A 25 23.82 -12.08 -8.37
C GLU A 25 25.08 -12.96 -8.38
N SER A 26 24.94 -14.27 -8.65
CA SER A 26 26.06 -15.22 -8.64
C SER A 26 27.13 -14.95 -9.71
N CYS A 27 26.72 -14.42 -10.86
CA CYS A 27 27.64 -14.11 -11.95
C CYS A 27 28.46 -12.83 -11.72
N HIS A 28 28.30 -12.12 -10.58
CA HIS A 28 28.98 -10.85 -10.24
C HIS A 28 28.99 -9.86 -11.40
N CYS A 29 27.93 -9.86 -12.19
CA CYS A 29 27.97 -9.24 -13.49
C CYS A 29 27.86 -7.73 -13.31
N ALA A 30 29.01 -7.06 -13.40
CA ALA A 30 29.20 -5.66 -13.03
C ALA A 30 28.59 -4.65 -14.02
N ASP A 31 28.22 -5.09 -15.23
CA ASP A 31 27.80 -4.24 -16.35
C ASP A 31 26.28 -4.23 -16.62
N PHE A 32 25.48 -4.53 -15.60
CA PHE A 32 24.04 -4.34 -15.67
C PHE A 32 23.73 -2.89 -15.28
N GLY A 33 23.81 -1.99 -16.27
CA GLY A 33 23.66 -0.54 -16.11
C GLY A 33 22.45 -0.10 -15.28
N LYS A 34 22.55 1.07 -14.62
CA LYS A 34 21.54 1.80 -13.81
C LYS A 34 20.22 1.05 -13.47
N TYR A 35 20.27 -0.16 -12.92
CA TYR A 35 19.07 -0.75 -12.34
C TYR A 35 18.76 -0.01 -11.04
N THR A 36 17.53 0.48 -10.94
CA THR A 36 17.05 1.17 -9.75
C THR A 36 17.07 0.24 -8.50
N ILE A 37 17.00 -1.08 -8.71
CA ILE A 37 17.06 -2.10 -7.65
C ILE A 37 18.17 -3.12 -7.95
N LYS A 38 19.02 -3.41 -6.96
CA LYS A 38 20.09 -4.43 -7.07
C LYS A 38 19.51 -5.87 -7.07
N PRO A 39 20.14 -6.85 -7.74
CA PRO A 39 19.68 -8.24 -7.76
C PRO A 39 19.51 -8.85 -6.35
N GLU A 40 20.44 -8.65 -5.42
CA GLU A 40 20.28 -9.01 -4.00
C GLU A 40 18.98 -8.47 -3.36
N THR A 41 18.56 -7.27 -3.72
CA THR A 41 17.33 -6.66 -3.21
C THR A 41 16.11 -7.29 -3.86
N HIS A 42 16.15 -7.60 -5.16
CA HIS A 42 15.11 -8.39 -5.81
C HIS A 42 14.91 -9.75 -5.15
N ILE A 43 16.01 -10.48 -4.86
CA ILE A 43 15.97 -11.77 -4.17
C ILE A 43 15.29 -11.65 -2.80
N ARG A 44 15.68 -10.65 -1.99
CA ARG A 44 15.07 -10.42 -0.67
C ARG A 44 13.58 -10.11 -0.77
N LEU A 45 13.19 -9.25 -1.71
CA LEU A 45 11.79 -8.89 -1.92
C LEU A 45 10.96 -10.09 -2.38
N LEU A 46 11.42 -10.83 -3.39
CA LEU A 46 10.72 -12.03 -3.90
C LEU A 46 10.53 -13.10 -2.82
N LYS A 47 11.57 -13.39 -2.03
CA LYS A 47 11.45 -14.34 -0.90
C LYS A 47 10.39 -13.92 0.11
N LYS A 48 10.23 -12.62 0.38
CA LYS A 48 9.23 -12.10 1.31
C LYS A 48 7.84 -12.05 0.68
N PHE A 49 7.71 -11.54 -0.54
CA PHE A 49 6.43 -11.43 -1.24
C PHE A 49 5.82 -12.79 -1.59
N LYS A 50 6.63 -13.81 -1.89
CA LYS A 50 6.13 -15.18 -2.07
C LYS A 50 5.33 -15.66 -0.85
N VAL A 51 5.71 -15.24 0.35
CA VAL A 51 5.04 -15.62 1.61
C VAL A 51 3.83 -14.73 1.90
N VAL A 52 3.96 -13.42 1.75
CA VAL A 52 2.94 -12.46 2.22
C VAL A 52 1.95 -12.00 1.14
N ALA A 53 2.26 -12.22 -0.13
CA ALA A 53 1.48 -11.79 -1.29
C ALA A 53 1.82 -12.62 -2.55
N SER A 54 1.58 -13.93 -2.53
CA SER A 54 1.88 -14.84 -3.64
C SER A 54 1.22 -14.47 -4.98
N GLY A 55 0.08 -13.75 -4.94
CA GLY A 55 -0.62 -13.24 -6.13
C GLY A 55 -0.04 -11.95 -6.73
N LEU A 56 1.08 -11.42 -6.22
CA LEU A 56 1.64 -10.15 -6.67
C LEU A 56 2.27 -10.27 -8.06
N ASN A 57 1.96 -9.35 -8.98
CA ASN A 57 2.72 -9.23 -10.21
C ASN A 57 4.04 -8.48 -9.96
N TYR A 58 5.11 -9.21 -9.69
CA TYR A 58 6.39 -8.62 -9.30
C TYR A 58 7.06 -7.82 -10.42
N LYS A 59 6.83 -8.18 -11.69
CA LYS A 59 7.33 -7.39 -12.82
C LYS A 59 6.65 -6.02 -12.87
N ARG A 60 5.32 -5.95 -12.73
CA ARG A 60 4.61 -4.66 -12.64
C ARG A 60 5.05 -3.82 -11.44
N LEU A 61 5.40 -4.46 -10.33
CA LEU A 61 5.90 -3.77 -9.13
C LEU A 61 7.24 -3.07 -9.35
N THR A 62 8.07 -3.60 -10.24
CA THR A 62 9.47 -3.16 -10.45
C THR A 62 9.70 -2.53 -11.83
N ASP A 63 8.63 -2.32 -12.59
CA ASP A 63 8.67 -1.63 -13.88
C ASP A 63 8.73 -0.11 -13.65
N GLU A 64 9.75 0.54 -14.22
CA GLU A 64 9.99 1.98 -14.06
C GLU A 64 8.87 2.85 -14.65
N ASN A 65 8.06 2.31 -15.56
CA ASN A 65 6.96 3.03 -16.20
C ASN A 65 5.63 2.85 -15.47
N MET A 66 5.54 1.92 -14.52
CA MET A 66 4.31 1.62 -13.78
C MET A 66 4.34 2.21 -12.38
N ASN A 67 3.16 2.51 -11.85
CA ASN A 67 3.04 2.87 -10.44
C ASN A 67 3.10 1.59 -9.59
N PRO A 68 4.12 1.41 -8.72
CA PRO A 68 4.23 0.22 -7.87
C PRO A 68 3.04 0.06 -6.92
N LEU A 69 2.36 1.14 -6.53
CA LEU A 69 1.16 1.08 -5.69
C LEU A 69 0.00 0.38 -6.40
N GLU A 70 -0.16 0.57 -7.72
CA GLU A 70 -1.18 -0.15 -8.52
C GLU A 70 -0.89 -1.65 -8.61
N ALA A 71 0.39 -2.05 -8.59
CA ALA A 71 0.77 -3.46 -8.57
C ALA A 71 0.50 -4.10 -7.19
N LEU A 72 0.63 -3.33 -6.10
CA LEU A 72 0.40 -3.81 -4.73
C LEU A 72 -1.09 -3.86 -4.38
N GLU A 73 -1.88 -2.87 -4.79
CA GLU A 73 -3.28 -2.69 -4.37
C GLU A 73 -4.14 -3.98 -4.43
N PRO A 74 -4.08 -4.81 -5.50
CA PRO A 74 -4.90 -6.02 -5.58
C PRO A 74 -4.61 -7.04 -4.47
N VAL A 75 -3.35 -7.13 -4.02
CA VAL A 75 -2.91 -8.13 -3.03
C VAL A 75 -2.96 -7.62 -1.59
N LEU A 76 -3.24 -6.34 -1.36
CA LEU A 76 -3.31 -5.79 0.00
C LEU A 76 -4.54 -6.30 0.75
N SER A 77 -4.30 -6.68 2.01
CA SER A 77 -5.30 -7.15 2.98
C SER A 77 -4.88 -6.77 4.40
N SER A 78 -5.81 -6.86 5.34
CA SER A 78 -5.56 -6.68 6.77
C SER A 78 -4.50 -7.62 7.34
N GLN A 79 -4.34 -8.81 6.75
CA GLN A 79 -3.39 -9.84 7.18
C GLN A 79 -1.95 -9.54 6.76
N ASN A 80 -1.74 -8.85 5.62
CA ASN A 80 -0.41 -8.67 5.04
C ASN A 80 0.08 -7.21 5.01
N ILE A 81 -0.80 -6.22 5.21
CA ILE A 81 -0.47 -4.80 5.10
C ILE A 81 0.74 -4.41 5.96
N LEU A 82 0.79 -4.87 7.21
CA LEU A 82 1.91 -4.59 8.11
C LEU A 82 3.22 -5.17 7.58
N SER A 83 3.20 -6.40 7.08
CA SER A 83 4.38 -7.06 6.54
C SER A 83 4.88 -6.38 5.27
N ILE A 84 3.96 -6.01 4.37
CA ILE A 84 4.30 -5.31 3.11
C ILE A 84 4.80 -3.88 3.39
N SER A 85 4.24 -3.19 4.39
CA SER A 85 4.69 -1.84 4.78
C SER A 85 6.17 -1.77 5.16
N LYS A 86 6.76 -2.89 5.62
CA LYS A 86 8.19 -3.01 5.94
C LYS A 86 9.06 -3.24 4.71
N LEU A 87 8.47 -3.65 3.58
CA LEU A 87 9.15 -3.95 2.32
C LEU A 87 9.17 -2.75 1.37
N VAL A 88 8.13 -1.91 1.38
CA VAL A 88 7.98 -0.78 0.45
C VAL A 88 9.14 0.24 0.47
N PRO A 89 9.87 0.49 1.58
CA PRO A 89 11.03 1.39 1.54
C PRO A 89 12.20 0.90 0.66
N LYS A 90 12.12 -0.30 0.10
CA LYS A 90 13.08 -0.87 -0.85
C LYS A 90 12.58 -0.87 -2.30
N ILE A 91 11.43 -0.25 -2.55
CA ILE A 91 10.77 -0.21 -3.84
C ILE A 91 10.75 1.25 -4.31
N PRO A 92 11.33 1.56 -5.47
CA PRO A 92 11.29 2.89 -6.04
C PRO A 92 9.87 3.23 -6.51
N ALA A 93 9.43 4.43 -6.19
CA ALA A 93 8.26 5.07 -6.74
C ALA A 93 8.58 5.70 -8.11
N LYS A 94 7.53 6.15 -8.80
CA LYS A 94 7.64 6.74 -10.15
C LYS A 94 8.49 8.01 -10.20
N ASP A 95 8.58 8.75 -9.09
CA ASP A 95 9.41 9.96 -8.95
C ASP A 95 10.87 9.65 -8.59
N GLY A 96 11.25 8.37 -8.55
CA GLY A 96 12.58 7.90 -8.17
C GLY A 96 12.83 7.86 -6.66
N ARG A 97 11.91 8.36 -5.83
CA ARG A 97 11.99 8.23 -4.36
C ARG A 97 11.55 6.83 -3.93
N MET A 98 11.93 6.38 -2.75
CA MET A 98 11.43 5.10 -2.23
C MET A 98 9.99 5.26 -1.76
N LEU A 99 9.17 4.23 -1.97
CA LEU A 99 7.80 4.20 -1.46
C LEU A 99 7.78 4.29 0.06
N SER A 100 6.87 5.12 0.56
CA SER A 100 6.64 5.23 2.00
C SER A 100 5.61 4.20 2.48
N PRO A 101 5.74 3.70 3.72
CA PRO A 101 4.68 2.91 4.36
C PRO A 101 3.33 3.64 4.38
N SER A 102 3.37 4.96 4.60
CA SER A 102 2.19 5.82 4.61
C SER A 102 1.40 5.75 3.30
N ALA A 103 2.06 5.89 2.14
CA ALA A 103 1.41 5.81 0.83
C ALA A 103 0.76 4.43 0.56
N LEU A 104 1.36 3.36 1.10
CA LEU A 104 0.77 2.02 1.04
C LEU A 104 -0.51 1.93 1.88
N TYR A 105 -0.49 2.46 3.10
CA TYR A 105 -1.67 2.53 3.95
C TYR A 105 -2.76 3.42 3.32
N THR A 106 -2.40 4.50 2.62
CA THR A 106 -3.36 5.36 1.88
C THR A 106 -4.20 4.55 0.90
N ILE A 107 -3.56 3.82 -0.03
CA ILE A 107 -4.29 3.04 -1.05
C ILE A 107 -5.07 1.88 -0.43
N TRP A 108 -4.52 1.24 0.62
CA TRP A 108 -5.18 0.14 1.29
C TRP A 108 -6.40 0.60 2.07
N LEU A 109 -6.36 1.75 2.73
CA LEU A 109 -7.50 2.28 3.48
C LEU A 109 -8.66 2.68 2.56
N GLN A 110 -8.35 3.27 1.40
CA GLN A 110 -9.36 3.56 0.39
C GLN A 110 -10.01 2.26 -0.12
N LYS A 111 -9.21 1.23 -0.42
CA LYS A 111 -9.71 -0.11 -0.79
C LYS A 111 -10.56 -0.71 0.35
N LEU A 112 -10.04 -0.76 1.56
CA LEU A 112 -10.71 -1.31 2.75
C LEU A 112 -12.09 -0.67 2.95
N PHE A 113 -12.18 0.66 2.88
CA PHE A 113 -13.44 1.37 3.04
C PHE A 113 -14.44 0.99 1.94
N TRP A 114 -14.01 1.01 0.68
CA TRP A 114 -14.90 0.87 -0.47
C TRP A 114 -15.25 -0.56 -0.87
N THR A 115 -14.34 -1.50 -0.68
CA THR A 115 -14.47 -2.90 -1.11
C THR A 115 -14.51 -3.88 0.05
N GLY A 116 -14.20 -3.42 1.26
CA GLY A 116 -14.07 -4.27 2.43
C GLY A 116 -12.75 -5.04 2.48
N ASP A 117 -12.67 -5.92 3.47
CA ASP A 117 -11.60 -6.88 3.68
C ASP A 117 -12.19 -8.11 4.37
N PRO A 118 -11.85 -9.36 3.96
CA PRO A 118 -12.47 -10.57 4.50
C PRO A 118 -12.45 -10.71 6.03
N HIS A 119 -11.53 -10.02 6.73
CA HIS A 119 -11.39 -10.11 8.18
C HIS A 119 -11.92 -8.88 8.93
N LEU A 120 -11.84 -7.69 8.32
CA LEU A 120 -12.24 -6.44 8.98
C LEU A 120 -13.65 -5.98 8.58
N ILE A 121 -13.97 -6.02 7.29
CA ILE A 121 -15.23 -5.53 6.71
C ILE A 121 -15.68 -6.57 5.69
N LYS A 122 -16.40 -7.59 6.18
CA LYS A 122 -16.70 -8.82 5.43
C LYS A 122 -17.59 -8.60 4.20
N GLN A 123 -18.38 -7.54 4.22
CA GLN A 123 -19.31 -7.20 3.15
C GLN A 123 -19.18 -5.71 2.84
N VAL A 124 -19.38 -5.35 1.57
CA VAL A 124 -19.38 -3.96 1.16
C VAL A 124 -20.53 -3.25 1.89
N PRO A 125 -20.27 -2.12 2.58
CA PRO A 125 -21.34 -1.39 3.27
C PRO A 125 -22.44 -0.92 2.30
N GLU A 126 -23.70 -1.00 2.71
CA GLU A 126 -24.85 -0.61 1.89
C GLU A 126 -25.69 0.48 2.55
N SER A 127 -25.59 0.63 3.87
CA SER A 127 -26.33 1.62 4.67
C SER A 127 -25.41 2.62 5.37
N SER A 128 -25.92 3.81 5.69
CA SER A 128 -25.14 4.83 6.43
C SER A 128 -24.49 4.32 7.72
N PRO A 129 -25.17 3.54 8.58
CA PRO A 129 -24.54 2.97 9.77
C PRO A 129 -23.40 2.00 9.46
N GLU A 130 -23.46 1.25 8.37
CA GLU A 130 -22.38 0.36 7.94
C GLU A 130 -21.18 1.15 7.40
N TRP A 131 -21.43 2.22 6.64
CA TRP A 131 -20.38 3.12 6.17
C TRP A 131 -19.65 3.80 7.32
N LEU A 132 -20.37 4.23 8.36
CA LEU A 132 -19.77 4.80 9.56
C LEU A 132 -18.94 3.75 10.33
N ARG A 133 -19.42 2.50 10.44
CA ARG A 133 -18.63 1.40 11.03
C ARG A 133 -17.38 1.10 10.21
N ALA A 134 -17.46 1.10 8.88
CA ALA A 134 -16.31 0.94 8.00
C ALA A 134 -15.29 2.07 8.18
N TYR A 135 -15.78 3.30 8.33
CA TYR A 135 -14.94 4.47 8.64
C TYR A 135 -14.23 4.30 9.99
N ASP A 136 -14.93 3.88 11.04
CA ASP A 136 -14.36 3.64 12.38
C ASP A 136 -13.26 2.56 12.36
N VAL A 137 -13.36 1.57 11.46
CA VAL A 137 -12.27 0.61 11.21
C VAL A 137 -11.06 1.30 10.58
N CYS A 138 -11.26 2.17 9.59
CA CYS A 138 -10.18 2.89 8.92
C CYS A 138 -9.42 3.84 9.86
N VAL A 139 -10.14 4.54 10.74
CA VAL A 139 -9.56 5.50 11.72
C VAL A 139 -8.48 4.85 12.59
N LYS A 140 -8.59 3.56 12.89
CA LYS A 140 -7.59 2.81 13.69
C LYS A 140 -6.20 2.78 13.07
N TYR A 141 -6.07 3.11 11.78
CA TYR A 141 -4.81 3.11 11.04
C TYR A 141 -4.35 4.51 10.65
N PHE A 142 -5.09 5.57 11.02
CA PHE A 142 -4.71 6.95 10.68
C PHE A 142 -3.39 7.38 11.33
N ASP A 143 -2.99 6.74 12.43
CA ASP A 143 -1.69 6.96 13.08
C ASP A 143 -0.49 6.43 12.26
N ARG A 144 -0.75 5.64 11.20
CA ARG A 144 0.25 5.15 10.25
C ARG A 144 0.47 6.11 9.07
N LEU A 145 -0.33 7.15 8.95
CA LEU A 145 -0.30 8.07 7.83
C LEU A 145 0.49 9.34 8.16
N HIS A 146 1.23 9.83 7.17
CA HIS A 146 1.70 11.21 7.16
C HIS A 146 0.50 12.16 6.99
N PRO A 147 0.60 13.42 7.42
CA PRO A 147 -0.51 14.37 7.34
C PRO A 147 -1.13 14.52 5.95
N GLY A 148 -0.31 14.61 4.90
CA GLY A 148 -0.81 14.72 3.52
C GLY A 148 -1.53 13.47 3.02
N ASP A 149 -1.06 12.30 3.43
CA ASP A 149 -1.67 11.00 3.11
C ASP A 149 -3.02 10.83 3.83
N LEU A 150 -3.12 11.28 5.09
CA LEU A 150 -4.38 11.29 5.83
C LEU A 150 -5.42 12.17 5.13
N ILE A 151 -5.05 13.38 4.71
CA ILE A 151 -5.93 14.27 3.93
C ILE A 151 -6.39 13.55 2.66
N THR A 152 -5.48 12.86 1.97
CA THR A 152 -5.79 12.10 0.75
C THR A 152 -6.80 10.97 1.00
N VAL A 153 -6.68 10.24 2.12
CA VAL A 153 -7.65 9.20 2.51
C VAL A 153 -9.02 9.82 2.79
N VAL A 154 -9.07 10.86 3.63
CA VAL A 154 -10.32 11.52 4.01
C VAL A 154 -11.02 12.07 2.77
N ASP A 155 -10.31 12.79 1.91
CA ASP A 155 -10.85 13.33 0.67
C ASP A 155 -11.46 12.25 -0.24
N ALA A 156 -10.73 11.15 -0.43
CA ALA A 156 -11.19 10.03 -1.27
C ALA A 156 -12.48 9.37 -0.73
N ILE A 157 -12.68 9.32 0.59
CA ILE A 157 -13.83 8.64 1.20
C ILE A 157 -14.98 9.59 1.56
N THR A 158 -14.76 10.91 1.67
CA THR A 158 -15.81 11.89 2.04
C THR A 158 -16.14 12.91 0.94
N PHE A 159 -15.25 13.18 -0.01
CA PHE A 159 -15.45 14.25 -1.00
C PHE A 159 -15.33 13.80 -2.45
N SER A 160 -14.91 12.55 -2.71
CA SER A 160 -14.90 11.99 -4.06
C SER A 160 -16.30 11.91 -4.68
N PRO A 161 -16.42 11.90 -6.03
CA PRO A 161 -17.71 11.68 -6.70
C PRO A 161 -18.41 10.40 -6.20
N LYS A 162 -17.64 9.33 -5.97
CA LYS A 162 -18.15 8.07 -5.41
C LYS A 162 -18.75 8.28 -4.02
N ALA A 163 -18.07 9.03 -3.14
CA ALA A 163 -18.57 9.38 -1.82
C ALA A 163 -19.89 10.17 -1.89
N VAL A 164 -19.97 11.17 -2.77
CA VAL A 164 -21.20 11.96 -2.97
C VAL A 164 -22.36 11.09 -3.43
N THR A 165 -22.11 10.08 -4.28
CA THR A 165 -23.17 9.18 -4.75
C THR A 165 -23.60 8.11 -3.75
N LYS A 166 -22.68 7.63 -2.90
CA LYS A 166 -22.92 6.46 -2.03
C LYS A 166 -23.25 6.82 -0.58
N LEU A 167 -22.87 8.02 -0.13
CA LEU A 167 -22.98 8.42 1.27
C LEU A 167 -23.92 9.63 1.40
N SER A 168 -24.74 9.64 2.44
CA SER A 168 -25.55 10.81 2.77
C SER A 168 -24.66 11.99 3.21
N VAL A 169 -25.21 13.20 3.16
CA VAL A 169 -24.48 14.41 3.61
C VAL A 169 -24.14 14.29 5.10
N GLU A 170 -25.06 13.75 5.90
CA GLU A 170 -24.93 13.56 7.34
C GLU A 170 -23.79 12.59 7.67
N ALA A 171 -23.71 11.46 6.97
CA ALA A 171 -22.63 10.49 7.16
C ALA A 171 -21.26 11.11 6.83
N ARG A 172 -21.15 11.85 5.72
CA ARG A 172 -19.89 12.51 5.32
C ARG A 172 -19.50 13.62 6.31
N LYS A 173 -20.48 14.36 6.85
CA LYS A 173 -20.25 15.34 7.91
C LYS A 173 -19.70 14.67 9.17
N GLU A 174 -20.33 13.59 9.64
CA GLU A 174 -19.88 12.85 10.83
C GLU A 174 -18.45 12.30 10.64
N MET A 175 -18.16 11.69 9.49
CA MET A 175 -16.81 11.20 9.16
C MET A 175 -15.77 12.32 9.23
N THR A 176 -16.10 13.49 8.67
CA THR A 176 -15.21 14.67 8.68
C THR A 176 -14.97 15.17 10.11
N GLU A 177 -16.02 15.25 10.93
CA GLU A 177 -15.92 15.64 12.34
C GLU A 177 -15.02 14.66 13.12
N LYS A 178 -15.20 13.34 12.91
CA LYS A 178 -14.35 12.30 13.50
C LYS A 178 -12.89 12.39 13.03
N ALA A 179 -12.64 12.72 11.76
CA ALA A 179 -11.29 12.95 11.24
C ALA A 179 -10.61 14.10 11.99
N VAL A 180 -11.29 15.24 12.13
CA VAL A 180 -10.77 16.41 12.84
C VAL A 180 -10.49 16.08 14.31
N GLN A 181 -11.37 15.36 15.00
CA GLN A 181 -11.16 14.92 16.38
C GLN A 181 -9.93 14.02 16.51
N THR A 182 -9.76 13.08 15.58
CA THR A 182 -8.62 12.14 15.59
C THR A 182 -7.29 12.87 15.35
N VAL A 183 -7.26 13.82 14.41
CA VAL A 183 -6.06 14.64 14.15
C VAL A 183 -5.72 15.52 15.35
N LYS A 184 -6.72 16.13 16.00
CA LYS A 184 -6.51 16.88 17.26
C LYS A 184 -5.86 15.99 18.33
N HIS A 185 -6.37 14.76 18.49
CA HIS A 185 -5.80 13.80 19.42
C HIS A 185 -4.33 13.44 19.10
N PHE A 186 -3.97 13.31 17.82
CA PHE A 186 -2.57 13.08 17.42
C PHE A 186 -1.64 14.24 17.76
N ILE A 187 -2.13 15.48 17.70
CA ILE A 187 -1.35 16.68 18.08
C ILE A 187 -1.14 16.73 19.61
N GLU A 188 -2.14 16.31 20.39
CA GLU A 188 -2.09 16.31 21.85
C GLU A 188 -1.21 15.19 22.42
N LYS A 189 -1.17 14.02 21.77
CA LYS A 189 -0.43 12.83 22.20
C LYS A 189 1.09 13.07 22.46
N PRO A 190 1.86 13.73 21.58
CA PRO A 190 3.26 14.04 21.85
C PRO A 190 3.44 15.14 22.91
N ARG A 191 2.48 16.07 23.05
CA ARG A 191 2.55 17.13 24.07
C ARG A 191 2.50 16.57 25.49
N LYS A 192 1.72 15.51 25.72
CA LYS A 192 1.63 14.84 27.04
C LYS A 192 2.89 14.07 27.44
N ARG A 193 3.68 13.57 26.47
CA ARG A 193 4.95 12.84 26.74
C ARG A 193 6.14 13.73 27.08
N ASN A 194 6.07 15.02 26.75
CA ASN A 194 7.15 15.98 27.02
C ASN A 194 6.87 16.82 28.29
N SER A 195 5.84 16.47 29.07
CA SER A 195 5.43 17.15 30.30
C SER A 195 5.44 16.24 31.54
N GLU A 196 5.97 15.03 31.39
CA GLU A 196 6.40 14.13 32.48
C GLU A 196 7.93 14.09 32.52
#